data_AF-A0A0K9PSB2-F1
#
_entry.id   AF-A0A0K9PSB2-F1
#
_cell.length_a   1.000
_cell.length_b   1.000
_cell.length_c   1.000
_cell.angle_alpha   90.00
_cell.angle_beta   90.00
_cell.angle_gamma   90.00
#
_symmetry.space_group_name_H-M   'P 1'
#
loop_
_entity.id
_entity.type
_entity.pdbx_description
1 polymer ?
#
loop_
_entity_poly.entity_id
_entity_poly.type
_entity_poly.pdbx_seq_one_letter_code
_entity_poly.pdbx_strand_id
1 'polypeptide(L)'
;MMHMLTGRSDRIEFTFRPSSIAVFGNIVIVEGIGTTETVSWVHAWTVTVDGMITQVREYFNTSLVVTRLDTVTSSASRCFMPIWQSRLAGGDAKKSVPELVLTI
;
A
#
# COMPACT_ATOMS: atom_id res chain seq x y z
N MET A 1 12.51 1.88 10.48
CA MET A 1 11.03 2.01 10.59
C MET A 1 10.33 0.66 10.75
N MET A 2 10.77 -0.41 10.07
CA MET A 2 10.24 -1.80 10.19
C MET A 2 10.21 -2.43 11.60
N HIS A 3 10.86 -1.80 12.60
CA HIS A 3 10.86 -2.28 13.99
C HIS A 3 9.69 -1.78 14.83
N MET A 4 8.94 -0.77 14.36
CA MET A 4 7.85 -0.16 15.12
C MET A 4 6.60 -1.05 15.13
N LEU A 5 6.13 -1.51 13.96
CA LEU A 5 4.97 -2.39 13.86
C LEU A 5 5.22 -3.80 14.41
N THR A 6 6.49 -4.16 14.63
CA THR A 6 6.88 -5.43 15.27
C THR A 6 7.13 -5.30 16.77
N GLY A 7 6.94 -4.10 17.35
CA GLY A 7 7.16 -3.85 18.78
C GLY A 7 8.61 -3.97 19.24
N ARG A 8 9.57 -3.99 18.30
CA ARG A 8 11.01 -4.15 18.57
C ARG A 8 11.72 -2.80 18.79
N SER A 9 10.96 -1.72 18.80
CA SER A 9 11.45 -0.35 19.01
C SER A 9 10.55 0.35 20.02
N ASP A 10 11.16 0.85 21.09
CA ASP A 10 10.47 1.55 22.19
C ASP A 10 10.20 3.03 21.86
N ARG A 11 10.69 3.49 20.70
CA ARG A 11 10.56 4.85 20.20
C ARG A 11 9.41 4.96 19.21
N ILE A 12 8.32 5.61 19.64
CA ILE A 12 7.22 6.02 18.76
C ILE A 12 7.61 7.37 18.11
N GLU A 13 8.58 7.34 17.20
CA GLU A 13 9.03 8.53 16.47
C GLU A 13 8.18 8.80 15.20
N PHE A 14 7.33 7.86 14.80
CA PHE A 14 6.54 7.95 13.58
C PHE A 14 5.04 7.84 13.83
N THR A 15 4.28 8.82 13.33
CA THR A 15 2.82 8.80 13.32
C THR A 15 2.33 8.59 11.91
N PHE A 16 1.60 7.48 11.68
CA PHE A 16 0.89 7.25 10.44
C PHE A 16 -0.32 8.18 10.38
N ARG A 17 -0.37 9.09 9.40
CA ARG A 17 -1.53 9.95 9.13
C ARG A 17 -2.19 9.48 7.82
N PRO A 18 -3.23 8.63 7.89
CA PRO A 18 -3.93 8.15 6.71
C PRO A 18 -4.60 9.30 5.97
N SER A 19 -4.56 9.27 4.64
CA SER A 19 -5.23 10.24 3.78
C SER A 19 -6.22 9.62 2.81
N SER A 20 -6.05 8.33 2.48
CA SER A 20 -6.91 7.62 1.54
C SER A 20 -6.92 6.13 1.86
N ILE A 21 -8.10 5.51 1.73
CA ILE A 21 -8.35 4.09 1.99
C ILE A 21 -9.11 3.51 0.80
N ALA A 22 -8.67 2.36 0.32
CA ALA A 22 -9.35 1.57 -0.71
C ALA A 22 -9.50 0.11 -0.26
N VAL A 23 -10.60 -0.53 -0.63
CA VAL A 23 -10.94 -1.90 -0.20
C VAL A 23 -11.18 -2.76 -1.42
N PHE A 24 -10.53 -3.93 -1.45
CA PHE A 24 -10.63 -4.91 -2.52
C PHE A 24 -10.75 -6.32 -1.93
N GLY A 25 -11.98 -6.83 -1.80
CA GLY A 25 -12.22 -8.11 -1.14
C GLY A 25 -11.74 -8.07 0.31
N ASN A 26 -10.80 -8.95 0.66
CA ASN A 26 -10.18 -9.00 1.99
C ASN A 26 -8.89 -8.18 2.10
N ILE A 27 -8.51 -7.43 1.06
CA ILE A 27 -7.33 -6.57 1.06
C ILE A 27 -7.77 -5.12 1.26
N VAL A 28 -7.19 -4.45 2.24
CA VAL A 28 -7.36 -3.01 2.47
C VAL A 28 -6.05 -2.30 2.18
N ILE A 29 -6.10 -1.30 1.30
CA ILE A 29 -4.97 -0.43 0.97
C ILE A 29 -5.18 0.90 1.66
N VAL A 30 -4.18 1.34 2.42
CA VAL A 30 -4.19 2.64 3.10
C VAL A 30 -2.94 3.40 2.70
N GLU A 31 -3.09 4.61 2.20
CA GLU A 31 -1.96 5.51 1.98
C GLU A 31 -2.05 6.73 2.90
N GLY A 32 -0.88 7.31 3.17
CA GLY A 32 -0.79 8.49 4.00
C GLY A 32 0.59 9.13 4.01
N ILE A 33 0.71 10.13 4.88
CA ILE A 33 1.94 10.87 5.13
C ILE A 33 2.41 10.56 6.55
N GLY A 34 3.72 10.56 6.76
CA GLY A 34 4.33 10.37 8.06
C GLY A 34 4.36 11.62 8.93
N THR A 35 5.11 11.54 10.04
CA THR A 35 5.37 12.70 10.92
C THR A 35 6.09 13.83 10.19
N THR A 36 6.99 13.48 9.27
CA THR A 36 7.61 14.43 8.33
C THR A 36 6.81 14.41 7.03
N GLU A 37 6.40 15.58 6.54
CA GLU A 37 5.64 15.71 5.28
C GLU A 37 6.40 15.24 4.03
N THR A 38 7.65 14.84 4.21
CA THR A 38 8.57 14.30 3.20
C THR A 38 8.53 12.78 3.06
N VAL A 39 7.80 12.07 3.94
CA VAL A 39 7.69 10.60 3.89
C VAL A 39 6.25 10.21 3.60
N SER A 40 6.02 9.60 2.44
CA SER A 40 4.76 8.93 2.13
C SER A 40 4.85 7.44 2.41
N TRP A 41 3.72 6.84 2.74
CA TRP A 41 3.62 5.42 3.03
C TRP A 41 2.35 4.83 2.45
N VAL A 42 2.41 3.54 2.11
CA VAL A 42 1.25 2.72 1.77
C VAL A 42 1.34 1.43 2.57
N HIS A 43 0.23 1.05 3.19
CA HIS A 43 0.06 -0.26 3.80
C HIS A 43 -0.97 -1.07 3.02
N ALA A 44 -0.69 -2.36 2.84
CA ALA A 44 -1.64 -3.34 2.35
C ALA A 44 -1.92 -4.37 3.45
N TRP A 45 -3.17 -4.42 3.89
CA TRP A 45 -3.63 -5.28 4.98
C TRP A 45 -4.46 -6.43 4.43
N THR A 46 -4.20 -7.64 4.91
CA THR A 46 -5.14 -8.77 4.74
C THR A 46 -6.04 -8.81 5.96
N VAL A 47 -7.35 -8.70 5.76
CA VAL A 47 -8.36 -8.58 6.82
C VAL A 47 -9.32 -9.76 6.77
N THR A 48 -9.56 -10.42 7.89
CA THR A 48 -10.53 -11.52 7.98
C THR A 48 -11.98 -11.00 7.97
N VAL A 49 -12.94 -11.91 7.83
CA VAL A 49 -14.38 -11.58 7.82
C VAL A 49 -14.83 -10.91 9.14
N ASP A 50 -14.20 -11.27 10.26
CA ASP A 50 -14.41 -10.69 11.58
C ASP A 50 -13.61 -9.38 11.82
N GLY A 51 -12.90 -8.88 10.82
CA GLY A 51 -12.21 -7.59 10.87
C GLY A 51 -10.79 -7.63 11.43
N MET A 52 -10.20 -8.81 11.62
CA MET A 52 -8.83 -8.94 12.14
C MET A 52 -7.81 -8.76 11.02
N ILE A 53 -6.84 -7.87 11.24
CA ILE A 53 -5.69 -7.73 10.35
C ILE A 53 -4.73 -8.90 10.62
N THR A 54 -4.53 -9.76 9.62
CA THR A 54 -3.68 -10.96 9.72
C THR A 54 -2.33 -10.79 9.03
N GLN A 55 -2.23 -9.86 8.09
CA GLN A 55 -0.98 -9.53 7.41
C GLN A 55 -0.91 -8.03 7.15
N VAL A 56 0.30 -7.48 7.27
CA VAL A 56 0.60 -6.09 6.91
C VAL A 56 1.84 -6.10 6.02
N ARG A 57 1.72 -5.50 4.84
CA ARG A 57 2.85 -5.12 3.99
C ARG A 57 2.97 -3.61 3.97
N GLU A 58 4.18 -3.11 4.17
CA GLU A 58 4.47 -1.69 4.31
C GLU A 58 5.44 -1.23 3.22
N TYR A 59 5.11 -0.11 2.59
CA TYR A 59 5.90 0.52 1.52
C TYR A 59 6.08 2.00 1.85
N PHE A 60 7.32 2.48 1.93
CA PHE A 60 7.64 3.90 2.11
C PHE A 60 8.22 4.48 0.85
N ASN A 61 7.88 5.73 0.54
CA ASN A 61 8.43 6.50 -0.58
C ASN A 61 8.51 5.67 -1.89
N THR A 62 7.45 4.91 -2.14
CA THR A 62 7.33 3.96 -3.26
C THR A 62 5.97 4.17 -3.88
N SER A 63 5.90 4.31 -5.20
CA SER A 63 4.64 4.38 -5.94
C SER A 63 4.07 2.98 -6.09
N LEU A 64 2.79 2.80 -5.76
CA LEU A 64 2.09 1.54 -5.91
C LEU A 64 0.95 1.66 -6.91
N VAL A 65 0.86 0.68 -7.81
CA VAL A 65 -0.32 0.45 -8.64
C VAL A 65 -0.90 -0.90 -8.27
N VAL A 66 -2.18 -0.94 -7.93
CA VAL A 66 -2.90 -2.19 -7.67
C VAL A 66 -3.60 -2.60 -8.94
N THR A 67 -3.38 -3.84 -9.36
CA THR A 67 -4.00 -4.44 -10.53
C THR A 67 -4.85 -5.62 -10.12
N ARG A 68 -6.03 -5.73 -10.74
CA ARG A 68 -6.83 -6.95 -10.68
C ARG A 68 -6.35 -7.90 -11.77
N LEU A 69 -6.07 -9.15 -11.40
CA LEU A 69 -5.79 -10.20 -12.36
C LEU A 69 -7.08 -10.96 -12.67
N ASP A 70 -7.66 -10.71 -13.84
CA ASP A 70 -8.81 -11.45 -14.32
C ASP A 70 -8.37 -12.56 -15.28
N THR A 71 -8.79 -13.79 -14.99
CA THR A 71 -8.61 -14.94 -15.91
C THR A 71 -9.78 -14.99 -16.87
N VAL A 72 -9.61 -14.47 -18.09
CA VAL A 72 -10.64 -14.59 -19.14
C VAL A 72 -10.65 -16.04 -19.64
N THR A 73 -11.81 -16.69 -19.57
CA THR A 73 -12.02 -18.12 -19.83
C THR A 73 -11.87 -18.54 -21.31
N SER A 74 -11.52 -17.63 -22.23
CA SER A 74 -11.19 -17.97 -23.61
C SER A 74 -9.71 -17.71 -23.89
N SER A 75 -8.91 -18.78 -23.83
CA SER A 75 -7.53 -18.91 -24.35
C SER A 75 -6.52 -17.81 -23.94
N ALA A 76 -5.79 -18.10 -22.85
CA ALA A 76 -4.41 -17.68 -22.58
C ALA A 76 -4.04 -16.18 -22.44
N SER A 77 -4.98 -15.24 -22.46
CA SER A 77 -4.67 -13.83 -22.18
C SER A 77 -4.97 -13.48 -20.71
N ARG A 78 -3.93 -13.21 -19.93
CA ARG A 78 -4.05 -12.59 -18.60
C ARG A 78 -4.24 -11.08 -18.79
N CYS A 79 -5.39 -10.56 -18.39
CA CYS A 79 -5.62 -9.12 -18.41
C CYS A 79 -5.31 -8.54 -17.03
N PHE A 80 -4.36 -7.61 -16.97
CA PHE A 80 -4.08 -6.83 -15.76
C PHE A 80 -4.79 -5.49 -15.91
N MET A 81 -5.83 -5.27 -15.11
CA MET A 81 -6.54 -4.00 -15.09
C MET A 81 -6.11 -3.21 -13.85
N PRO A 82 -5.48 -2.03 -14.00
CA PRO A 82 -5.17 -1.17 -12.86
C PRO A 82 -6.48 -0.66 -12.26
N ILE A 83 -6.64 -0.89 -10.96
CA ILE A 83 -7.86 -0.53 -10.22
C ILE A 83 -7.60 0.55 -9.16
N TRP A 84 -6.33 0.79 -8.82
CA TRP A 84 -5.93 1.84 -7.89
C TRP A 84 -4.46 2.22 -8.08
N GLN A 85 -4.13 3.46 -7.76
CA GLN A 85 -2.76 3.96 -7.75
C GLN A 85 -2.53 4.90 -6.57
N SER A 86 -1.34 4.84 -5.97
CA SER A 86 -0.92 5.76 -4.92
C SER A 86 -0.79 7.17 -5.47
N ARG A 87 -1.18 8.17 -4.66
CA ARG A 87 -1.21 9.58 -5.07
C ARG A 87 -0.10 10.41 -4.43
N LEU A 88 0.52 9.88 -3.37
CA LEU A 88 1.46 10.60 -2.51
C LEU A 88 2.94 10.27 -2.77
N ALA A 89 3.20 9.35 -3.68
CA ALA A 89 4.54 8.95 -4.03
C ALA A 89 5.12 9.93 -5.05
N GLY A 90 5.92 10.88 -4.58
CA GLY A 90 6.53 11.94 -5.40
C GLY A 90 5.99 13.35 -5.15
N GLY A 91 5.99 13.81 -3.88
CA GLY A 91 5.84 15.25 -3.59
C GLY A 91 6.88 16.11 -4.32
N ASP A 92 6.74 17.44 -4.28
CA ASP A 92 7.42 18.51 -5.06
C ASP A 92 8.93 18.36 -5.43
N ALA A 93 9.64 17.40 -4.87
CA ALA A 93 10.95 16.99 -5.35
C ALA A 93 10.80 16.09 -6.60
N LYS A 94 11.45 16.49 -7.70
CA LYS A 94 11.75 15.71 -8.92
C LYS A 94 12.55 14.41 -8.64
N LYS A 95 12.12 13.58 -7.69
CA LYS A 95 12.75 12.34 -7.30
C LYS A 95 11.86 11.21 -7.79
N SER A 96 12.34 10.49 -8.81
CA SER A 96 11.74 9.23 -9.22
C SER A 96 11.79 8.27 -8.04
N VAL A 97 10.62 7.77 -7.64
CA VAL A 97 10.49 6.70 -6.66
C VAL A 97 10.32 5.36 -7.40
N PRO A 98 10.70 4.24 -6.80
CA PRO A 98 10.41 2.93 -7.36
C PRO A 98 8.89 2.75 -7.55
N GLU A 99 8.50 2.13 -8.65
CA GLU A 99 7.12 1.74 -8.93
C GLU A 99 6.97 0.23 -8.71
N LEU A 100 5.93 -0.18 -8.00
CA LEU A 100 5.60 -1.57 -7.76
C LEU A 100 4.14 -1.84 -8.10
N VAL A 101 3.93 -2.93 -8.86
CA VAL A 101 2.60 -3.43 -9.18
C VAL A 101 2.20 -4.50 -8.17
N LEU A 102 1.13 -4.24 -7.42
CA LEU A 102 0.51 -5.23 -6.55
C LEU A 102 -0.65 -5.88 -7.27
N THR A 103 -0.52 -7.16 -7.59
CA THR A 103 -1.66 -7.97 -8.02
C THR A 103 -2.41 -8.48 -6.78
N ILE A 104 -3.72 -8.32 -6.78
CA ILE A 104 -4.62 -8.79 -5.73
C ILE A 104 -5.66 -9.75 -6.28
#